data_AF-A0A6B3FFE5-F1
#
_entry.id   AF-A0A6B3FFE5-F1
#
_cell.length_a   1.000
_cell.length_b   1.000
_cell.length_c   1.000
_cell.angle_alpha   90.00
_cell.angle_beta   90.00
_cell.angle_gamma   90.00
#
_symmetry.space_group_name_H-M   'P 1'
#
loop_
_entity.id
_entity.type
_entity.pdbx_description
1 polymer ?
#
loop_
_entity_poly.entity_id
_entity_poly.type
_entity_poly.pdbx_seq_one_letter_code
_entity_poly.pdbx_strand_id
1 'polypeptide(L)' 'DPYLKASARLGLPPEACLAVEDSPTGVAAAEAAGCRVLAVPSAAPIAPAPGRRVRTDLTALLREWGGEGPG' A
#
# COMPACT_ATOMS: atom_id res chain seq x y z
N ASP A 1 1.41 -14.23 8.66
CA ASP A 1 1.84 -13.03 7.92
C ASP A 1 1.14 -11.78 8.49
N PRO A 2 1.83 -10.64 8.69
CA PRO A 2 1.24 -9.41 9.24
C PRO A 2 0.05 -8.86 8.43
N TYR A 3 0.07 -8.96 7.09
CA TYR A 3 -1.00 -8.46 6.24
C TYR A 3 -2.25 -9.33 6.34
N LEU A 4 -2.09 -10.67 6.36
CA LEU A 4 -3.21 -11.59 6.59
C LEU A 4 -3.87 -11.36 7.95
N LYS A 5 -3.08 -11.03 8.98
CA LYS A 5 -3.60 -10.70 10.31
C LYS A 5 -4.31 -9.34 10.32
N ALA A 6 -3.79 -8.36 9.59
CA ALA A 6 -4.40 -7.04 9.47
C ALA A 6 -5.73 -7.10 8.71
N SER A 7 -5.78 -7.78 7.57
CA SER A 7 -7.01 -7.93 6.77
C SER A 7 -8.10 -8.67 7.55
N ALA A 8 -7.74 -9.75 8.27
CA ALA A 8 -8.67 -10.45 9.15
C ALA A 8 -9.25 -9.55 10.26
N ARG A 9 -8.43 -8.67 10.85
CA ARG A 9 -8.91 -7.68 11.86
C ARG A 9 -9.83 -6.62 11.26
N LEU A 10 -9.66 -6.30 9.98
CA LEU A 10 -10.54 -5.40 9.24
C LEU A 10 -11.83 -6.10 8.75
N GLY A 11 -11.92 -7.43 8.86
CA GLY A 11 -13.03 -8.21 8.29
C GLY A 11 -13.06 -8.18 6.76
N LEU A 12 -11.93 -7.91 6.12
CA LEU A 12 -11.79 -7.80 4.67
C LEU A 12 -10.84 -8.88 4.13
N PRO A 13 -11.07 -9.40 2.91
CA PRO A 13 -10.10 -10.26 2.27
C PRO A 13 -8.86 -9.43 1.83
N PRO A 14 -7.65 -10.01 1.78
CA PRO A 14 -6.42 -9.27 1.45
C PRO A 14 -6.47 -8.52 0.13
N GLU A 15 -7.15 -9.06 -0.89
CA GLU A 15 -7.31 -8.44 -2.22
C GLU A 15 -8.16 -7.16 -2.20
N ALA A 16 -8.93 -6.92 -1.13
CA ALA A 16 -9.66 -5.69 -0.88
C ALA A 16 -8.84 -4.67 -0.06
N CYS A 17 -7.62 -5.01 0.36
CA CYS A 17 -6.73 -4.13 1.11
C CYS A 17 -5.66 -3.50 0.20
N LEU A 18 -5.24 -2.28 0.56
CA LEU A 18 -4.09 -1.60 -0.01
C LEU A 18 -3.00 -1.48 1.06
N ALA A 19 -1.89 -2.18 0.88
CA ALA A 19 -0.69 -2.04 1.72
C ALA A 19 0.16 -0.86 1.22
N VAL A 20 0.73 -0.09 2.15
CA VAL A 20 1.69 0.99 1.84
C VAL A 20 3.06 0.57 2.36
N GLU A 21 4.04 0.42 1.47
CA GLU A 21 5.33 -0.19 1.80
C GLU A 21 6.51 0.59 1.20
N ASP A 22 7.65 0.60 1.89
CA ASP A 22 8.85 1.36 1.50
C ASP A 22 10.05 0.48 1.14
N SER A 23 9.96 -0.83 1.42
CA SER A 23 11.03 -1.80 1.25
C SER A 23 10.65 -2.94 0.29
N PRO A 24 11.60 -3.49 -0.50
CA PRO A 24 11.33 -4.64 -1.37
C PRO A 24 10.79 -5.87 -0.62
N THR A 25 11.26 -6.09 0.60
CA THR A 25 10.80 -7.20 1.46
C THR A 25 9.37 -7.01 1.93
N GLY A 26 9.00 -5.78 2.30
CA GLY A 26 7.63 -5.45 2.71
C GLY A 26 6.65 -5.62 1.55
N VAL A 27 7.01 -5.09 0.38
CA VAL A 27 6.25 -5.27 -0.87
C VAL A 27 6.03 -6.74 -1.19
N ALA A 28 7.09 -7.56 -1.18
CA ALA A 28 6.98 -8.98 -1.50
C ALA A 28 6.07 -9.73 -0.51
N ALA A 29 6.14 -9.40 0.78
CA ALA A 29 5.27 -9.99 1.79
C ALA A 29 3.79 -9.57 1.60
N ALA A 30 3.52 -8.31 1.25
CA ALA A 30 2.16 -7.83 0.97
C ALA A 30 1.57 -8.51 -0.27
N GLU A 31 2.36 -8.62 -1.34
CA GLU A 31 1.96 -9.30 -2.58
C GLU A 31 1.69 -10.79 -2.35
N ALA A 32 2.54 -11.47 -1.58
CA ALA A 32 2.35 -12.87 -1.21
C ALA A 32 1.09 -13.10 -0.36
N ALA A 33 0.68 -12.12 0.45
CA ALA A 33 -0.57 -12.14 1.19
C ALA A 33 -1.80 -11.86 0.32
N GLY A 34 -1.63 -11.43 -0.93
CA GLY A 34 -2.71 -11.10 -1.87
C GLY A 34 -3.15 -9.64 -1.85
N CYS A 35 -2.43 -8.75 -1.14
CA CYS A 35 -2.75 -7.34 -1.10
C CYS A 35 -2.35 -6.62 -2.39
N ARG A 36 -3.07 -5.53 -2.72
CA ARG A 36 -2.54 -4.50 -3.61
C ARG A 36 -1.51 -3.67 -2.86
N VAL A 37 -0.52 -3.12 -3.58
CA VAL A 37 0.58 -2.38 -2.96
C VAL A 37 0.73 -0.98 -3.55
N LEU A 38 0.83 0.01 -2.67
CA LEU A 38 1.39 1.33 -2.95
C LEU A 38 2.81 1.37 -2.38
N ALA A 39 3.81 1.25 -3.24
CA ALA A 39 5.20 1.35 -2.85
C ALA A 39 5.67 2.81 -2.83
N VAL A 40 6.38 3.20 -1.76
CA VAL A 40 7.03 4.51 -1.58
C VAL A 40 8.50 4.26 -1.20
N PRO A 41 9.38 3.99 -2.17
CA PRO A 41 10.73 3.49 -1.91
C PRO A 41 11.55 4.45 -1.03
N SER A 42 12.13 3.93 0.07
CA SER A 42 12.98 4.72 0.97
C SER A 42 14.48 4.41 0.79
N ALA A 43 14.87 3.15 0.97
CA ALA A 43 16.28 2.74 1.00
C ALA A 43 16.77 2.01 -0.26
N ALA A 44 15.86 1.40 -1.02
CA ALA A 44 16.19 0.61 -2.19
C ALA A 44 15.13 0.81 -3.29
N PRO A 45 15.51 0.73 -4.58
CA PRO A 45 14.56 0.91 -5.67
C PRO A 45 13.54 -0.24 -5.71
N ILE A 46 12.29 0.11 -6.06
CA ILE A 46 11.21 -0.84 -6.29
C ILE A 46 10.60 -0.53 -7.66
N ALA A 47 10.57 -1.52 -8.55
CA ALA A 47 9.99 -1.36 -9.88
C ALA A 47 8.45 -1.47 -9.85
N PRO A 48 7.70 -0.80 -10.73
CA PRO A 48 6.27 -1.07 -10.92
C PRO A 48 5.99 -2.53 -11.32
N ALA A 49 4.82 -3.05 -10.97
CA ALA A 49 4.36 -4.39 -11.35
C ALA A 49 2.82 -4.45 -11.33
N PRO A 50 2.18 -5.47 -11.92
CA PRO A 50 0.74 -5.69 -11.76
C PRO A 50 0.36 -5.74 -10.27
N GLY A 51 -0.65 -4.98 -9.86
CA GLY A 51 -1.06 -4.88 -8.45
C GLY A 51 -0.19 -3.96 -7.58
N ARG A 52 0.93 -3.43 -8.10
CA ARG A 52 1.85 -2.52 -7.42
C ARG A 52 1.97 -1.18 -8.15
N ARG A 53 1.59 -0.10 -7.46
CA ARG A 53 1.93 1.27 -7.91
C ARG A 53 3.13 1.78 -7.12
N VAL A 54 4.00 2.54 -7.76
CA VAL A 54 5.15 3.19 -7.11
C VAL A 54 4.92 4.69 -7.12
N ARG A 55 5.10 5.35 -5.97
CA ARG A 55 5.13 6.83 -5.85
C ARG A 55 6.42 7.25 -5.15
N THR A 56 6.86 8.48 -5.39
CA THR A 56 8.03 9.08 -4.72
C THR A 56 7.72 9.52 -3.29
N ASP A 57 6.46 9.91 -3.05
CA ASP A 57 5.96 10.39 -1.78
C ASP A 57 4.42 10.29 -1.74
N LEU A 58 3.82 10.62 -0.60
CA LEU A 58 2.37 10.59 -0.38
C LEU A 58 1.71 11.98 -0.48
N THR A 59 2.44 13.03 -0.84
CA THR A 59 1.96 14.43 -0.79
C THR A 59 0.80 14.67 -1.75
N ALA A 60 0.83 14.02 -2.92
CA ALA A 60 -0.28 14.10 -3.87
C ALA A 60 -1.59 13.53 -3.29
N LEU A 61 -1.52 12.46 -2.50
CA LEU A 61 -2.70 11.86 -1.87
C LEU A 61 -3.35 12.79 -0.87
N LEU A 62 -2.59 13.61 -0.15
CA LEU A 62 -3.14 14.60 0.78
C LEU A 62 -4.01 15.65 0.07
N ARG A 63 -3.68 16.00 -1.18
CA ARG A 63 -4.51 16.90 -1.99
C ARG A 63 -5.75 16.20 -2.54
N GLU A 64 -5.58 14.96 -2.98
CA GLU A 64 -6.67 14.12 -3.50
C GLU A 64 -7.72 13.79 -2.42
N TRP A 65 -7.29 13.54 -1.17
CA TRP A 65 -8.18 13.31 -0.03
C TRP A 65 -8.65 14.59 0.68
N GLY A 66 -8.01 15.72 0.39
CA GLY A 66 -8.28 17.02 1.02
C GLY A 66 -9.34 17.87 0.30
N GLY A 67 -10.32 17.28 -0.37
CA GLY A 67 -11.50 18.03 -0.81
C GLY A 67 -12.29 18.51 0.41
N GLU A 68 -12.66 19.81 0.44
CA GLU A 68 -13.26 20.57 1.56
C GLU A 68 -13.80 19.70 2.70
N GLY A 69 -13.20 19.83 3.89
CA GLY A 69 -13.81 19.33 5.11
C GLY A 69 -15.25 19.86 5.26
N PRO A 70 -16.12 19.20 6.04
CA PRO A 70 -17.46 19.73 6.28
C PRO A 70 -17.32 21.16 6.85
N GLY A 71 -18.13 22.08 6.29
CA GLY A 71 -18.03 23.53 6.48
C GLY A 71 -18.06 24.03 7.93
#